data_AF-A0A9D5KJ48-F1
#
_entry.id   AF-A0A9D5KJ48-F1
#
_cell.length_a   1.000
_cell.length_b   1.000
_cell.length_c   1.000
_cell.angle_alpha   90.00
_cell.angle_beta   90.00
_cell.angle_gamma   90.00
#
_symmetry.space_group_name_H-M   'P 1'
#
loop_
_entity.id
_entity.type
_entity.pdbx_description
1 polymer ?
#
loop_
_entity_poly.entity_id
_entity_poly.type
_entity_poly.pdbx_seq_one_letter_code
_entity_poly.pdbx_strand_id
1 'polypeptide(L)' 'MKTIKPEEIHDNVFKAVGSDWMLITAGTLKSFNMMTASWGGFGILWHKNICWCVLRPQRHTR' A
#
# COMPACT_ATOMS: atom_id res chain seq x y z
N MET A 1 11.78 13.23 1.59
CA MET A 1 10.40 12.68 1.57
C MET A 1 9.77 13.07 2.90
N LYS A 2 8.61 13.75 2.90
CA LYS A 2 7.95 14.16 4.15
C LYS A 2 7.16 12.97 4.69
N THR A 3 7.46 12.54 5.92
CA THR A 3 6.66 11.52 6.60
C THR A 3 5.33 12.15 7.02
N ILE A 4 4.22 11.49 6.71
CA ILE A 4 2.88 11.85 7.18
C ILE A 4 2.34 10.74 8.07
N LYS A 5 1.51 11.09 9.03
CA LYS A 5 0.80 10.12 9.87
C LYS A 5 -0.44 9.60 9.14
N PRO A 6 -0.93 8.38 9.43
CA PRO A 6 -2.14 7.86 8.81
C PRO A 6 -3.38 8.77 8.98
N GLU A 7 -3.46 9.50 10.09
CA GLU A 7 -4.57 10.42 10.39
C GLU A 7 -4.58 11.68 9.51
N GLU A 8 -3.46 11.98 8.85
CA GLU A 8 -3.32 13.10 7.90
C GLU A 8 -3.76 12.71 6.48
N ILE A 9 -4.18 11.46 6.26
CA ILE A 9 -4.74 10.99 4.99
C ILE A 9 -6.24 11.33 4.97
N HIS A 10 -6.59 12.43 4.30
CA HIS A 10 -7.98 12.88 4.16
C HIS A 10 -8.70 12.37 2.90
N ASP A 11 -8.03 11.50 2.14
CA ASP A 11 -8.55 10.99 0.88
C ASP A 11 -9.61 9.91 1.06
N ASN A 12 -10.47 9.76 0.05
CA ASN A 12 -11.43 8.66 0.03
C ASN A 12 -10.69 7.34 -0.25
N VAL A 13 -10.64 6.45 0.73
CA VAL A 13 -9.94 5.17 0.63
C VAL A 13 -10.47 4.24 -0.47
N PHE A 14 -11.76 4.27 -0.78
CA PHE A 14 -12.31 3.46 -1.87
C PHE A 14 -11.88 3.98 -3.23
N LYS A 15 -11.81 5.31 -3.41
CA LYS A 15 -11.27 5.92 -4.61
C LYS A 15 -9.77 5.65 -4.73
N ALA A 16 -9.02 5.89 -3.65
CA ALA A 16 -7.57 5.73 -3.62
C ALA A 16 -7.15 4.30 -3.98
N VAL A 17 -7.79 3.28 -3.39
CA VAL A 17 -7.44 1.88 -3.66
C VAL A 17 -8.06 1.36 -4.96
N GLY A 18 -9.34 1.68 -5.23
CA GLY A 18 -10.10 1.09 -6.33
C GLY A 18 -9.87 1.76 -7.69
N SER A 19 -9.68 3.09 -7.70
CA SER A 19 -9.63 3.89 -8.93
C SER A 19 -8.27 4.51 -9.18
N ASP A 20 -7.66 5.12 -8.16
CA ASP A 20 -6.36 5.81 -8.31
C ASP A 20 -5.19 4.80 -8.23
N TRP A 21 -5.48 3.60 -7.72
CA TRP A 21 -4.57 2.47 -7.53
C TRP A 21 -3.39 2.81 -6.61
N MET A 22 -2.72 1.78 -6.10
CA MET A 22 -1.52 1.94 -5.27
C MET A 22 -0.30 1.32 -5.95
N LEU A 23 0.88 1.86 -5.67
CA LEU A 23 2.15 1.25 -6.05
C LEU A 23 2.77 0.54 -4.87
N ILE A 24 3.05 -0.74 -5.04
CA ILE A 24 3.73 -1.59 -4.05
C ILE A 24 5.16 -1.78 -4.51
N THR A 25 6.10 -1.42 -3.64
CA THR A 25 7.53 -1.65 -3.83
C THR A 25 8.05 -2.56 -2.73
N ALA A 26 8.89 -3.52 -3.10
CA ALA A 26 9.63 -4.35 -2.15
C ALA A 26 11.09 -4.48 -2.63
N GLY A 27 12.02 -4.50 -1.68
CA GLY A 27 13.46 -4.63 -1.93
C GLY A 27 14.28 -3.55 -1.24
N THR A 28 15.49 -3.32 -1.74
CA THR A 28 16.43 -2.31 -1.27
C THR A 28 16.61 -1.21 -2.32
N LEU A 29 17.24 -0.10 -1.96
CA LEU A 29 17.59 0.96 -2.92
C LEU A 29 18.43 0.48 -4.11
N LYS A 30 19.17 -0.62 -3.96
CA LYS A 30 20.01 -1.20 -5.02
C LYS A 30 19.25 -2.18 -5.94
N SER A 31 18.15 -2.75 -5.45
CA SER A 31 17.35 -3.74 -6.18
C SER A 31 15.95 -3.78 -5.57
N PHE A 32 14.98 -3.26 -6.30
CA PHE A 32 13.57 -3.27 -5.90
C PHE A 32 12.67 -3.48 -7.12
N ASN A 33 11.52 -4.09 -6.88
CA ASN A 33 10.49 -4.30 -7.88
C ASN A 33 9.22 -3.55 -7.47
N MET A 34 8.61 -2.88 -8.43
CA MET A 34 7.38 -2.10 -8.26
C MET A 34 6.21 -2.75 -8.99
N MET A 35 5.00 -2.64 -8.45
CA MET A 35 3.78 -3.01 -9.16
C MET A 35 2.60 -2.12 -8.80
N THR A 36 1.68 -1.97 -9.76
CA THR A 36 0.35 -1.42 -9.50
C THR A 36 -0.53 -2.48 -8.86
N ALA A 37 -1.20 -2.13 -7.78
CA ALA A 37 -2.18 -2.94 -7.10
C ALA A 37 -3.46 -2.14 -6.88
N SER A 38 -4.60 -2.83 -6.95
CA SER A 38 -5.92 -2.25 -6.70
C SER A 38 -6.68 -2.98 -5.57
N TRP A 39 -6.03 -3.95 -4.92
CA TRP A 39 -6.65 -4.81 -3.90
C TRP A 39 -5.92 -4.63 -2.58
N GLY A 40 -6.64 -4.15 -1.58
CA GLY A 40 -6.11 -3.84 -0.26
C GLY A 40 -7.02 -2.89 0.49
N GLY A 41 -6.50 -2.30 1.56
CA GLY A 41 -7.24 -1.32 2.33
C GLY A 41 -6.50 -0.83 3.58
N PHE A 42 -7.20 0.01 4.32
CA PHE A 42 -6.76 0.60 5.57
C PHE A 42 -7.73 0.19 6.69
N GLY A 43 -7.26 0.16 7.94
CA GLY A 43 -8.10 -0.17 9.08
C GLY A 43 -7.38 -0.08 10.41
N ILE A 44 -8.06 -0.53 11.47
CA ILE A 44 -7.51 -0.61 12.83
C ILE A 44 -7.50 -2.08 13.26
N LEU A 45 -6.33 -2.61 13.58
CA LEU A 45 -6.17 -3.95 14.14
C LEU A 45 -5.41 -3.85 15.46
N TRP A 46 -5.97 -4.42 16.53
CA TRP A 46 -5.40 -4.36 17.89
C TRP A 46 -4.99 -2.94 18.33
N HIS A 47 -5.87 -1.96 18.13
CA HIS A 47 -5.65 -0.54 18.45
C HIS A 47 -4.47 0.11 17.68
N LYS A 48 -4.08 -0.47 16.54
CA LYS A 48 -3.05 0.10 15.65
C LYS A 48 -3.60 0.34 14.26
N ASN A 49 -3.26 1.48 13.67
CA ASN A 49 -3.55 1.78 12.28
C ASN A 49 -2.73 0.87 11.37
N ILE A 50 -3.41 0.20 10.43
CA ILE A 50 -2.80 -0.73 9.49
C ILE A 50 -3.19 -0.39 8.05
N CYS A 51 -2.30 -0.77 7.12
CA CYS A 51 -2.58 -0.89 5.71
C CYS A 51 -2.23 -2.32 5.29
N TRP A 52 -3.02 -2.90 4.40
CA TRP A 52 -2.80 -4.23 3.88
C TRP A 52 -3.08 -4.26 2.37
N CYS A 53 -2.42 -5.17 1.69
CA CYS A 53 -2.61 -5.39 0.26
C CYS A 53 -2.60 -6.89 -0.02
N VAL A 54 -3.26 -7.29 -1.11
CA VAL A 54 -3.30 -8.69 -1.54
C VAL A 54 -2.42 -8.84 -2.76
N LEU A 55 -1.42 -9.72 -2.64
CA LEU A 55 -0.47 -10.00 -3.70
C LEU A 55 -0.68 -11.43 -4.23
N ARG A 56 -0.73 -11.57 -5.55
CA ARG A 56 -0.72 -12.90 -6.17
C ARG A 56 0.67 -13.54 -6.02
N PRO A 57 0.75 -14.85 -5.73
CA PRO A 57 2.02 -15.55 -5.51
C PRO A 57 2.93 -15.59 -6.75
N GLN A 58 2.37 -15.40 -7.95
CA GLN A 58 3.13 -15.32 -9.20
C GLN A 58 3.98 -14.03 -9.34
N ARG A 59 3.98 -13.13 -8.35
CA ARG A 59 4.84 -11.94 -8.38
C ARG A 59 6.29 -12.31 -8.07
N HIS A 60 7.22 -11.80 -8.87
CA HIS A 60 8.64 -11.80 -8.52
C HIS A 60 8.90 -10.80 -7.38
N THR A 61 9.08 -11.30 -6.16
CA THR A 61 9.23 -10.48 -4.94
C THR A 61 10.62 -10.57 -4.30
N ARG A 62 11.64 -10.98 -5.06
CA ARG A 62 13.02 -11.00 -4.57
C ARG A 62 13.59 -9.59 -4.45
#